data_AF-A0A257JG07-F1
#
_entry.id   AF-A0A257JG07-F1
#
_cell.length_a   1.000
_cell.length_b   1.000
_cell.length_c   1.000
_cell.angle_alpha   90.00
_cell.angle_beta   90.00
_cell.angle_gamma   90.00
#
_symmetry.space_group_name_H-M   'P 1'
#
loop_
_entity.id
_entity.type
_entity.pdbx_description
1 polymer ?
#
loop_
_entity_poly.entity_id
_entity_poly.type
_entity_poly.pdbx_seq_one_letter_code
_entity_poly.pdbx_strand_id
1 'polypeptide(L)'
;EALGVRELPGERSSFRAAAMLADGLTGEIVAAPTFPISPNQLVEGDRKRAQRLNWLGLNMNLQALDIGSAAKVPIATAIVQEHPQLLTLRTTGKSSGFARVLGEPLVPGRNEEMEDSIGSGQAIDFPTFVARSSNYYALLLMKLAASPQPLDSNGKVLGPGEGYSIAGVLRSRAPRMPANGEMWGMTWAEQLWRLTCVMPYPIERSADQRWARAGCPRAYYADPGITRPERLAPIMHDSPALRLDVVHPGLEYSGYLMSILGQNRSRWTNAALIQAYARILSDRRIGLRFDRPTELERERGLPVPRLGLKPQVWRNVTEGMAGAVEYGTANRLKAALGPFPGLAVYAKTGTPTLSREPGENEVKEQGHVIVVAFVRYSGGVQDPANICAMRMVSINIQ
;
A
#
# COMPACT_ATOMS: atom_id res chain seq x y z
N GLU A 1 5.76 19.61 -8.47
CA GLU A 1 7.22 19.83 -8.35
C GLU A 1 7.95 18.74 -7.56
N ALA A 2 7.62 18.46 -6.29
CA ALA A 2 8.32 17.44 -5.48
C ALA A 2 8.29 16.01 -6.08
N LEU A 3 7.20 15.64 -6.77
CA LEU A 3 7.06 14.36 -7.48
C LEU A 3 7.86 14.29 -8.79
N GLY A 4 8.52 15.38 -9.21
CA GLY A 4 9.34 15.39 -10.42
C GLY A 4 8.58 15.23 -11.73
N VAL A 5 7.26 15.41 -11.73
CA VAL A 5 6.43 15.42 -12.94
C VAL A 5 6.91 16.56 -13.85
N ARG A 6 7.63 16.21 -14.92
CA ARG A 6 8.04 17.11 -16.01
C ARG A 6 7.12 16.86 -17.18
N GLU A 7 6.67 17.92 -17.86
CA GLU A 7 5.95 17.79 -19.12
C GLU A 7 6.84 17.07 -20.14
N LEU A 8 6.40 15.90 -20.62
CA LEU A 8 7.00 15.25 -21.78
C LEU A 8 6.33 15.79 -23.05
N PRO A 9 7.08 16.08 -24.12
CA PRO A 9 6.51 16.47 -25.40
C PRO A 9 5.85 15.26 -26.07
N GLY A 10 4.51 15.26 -26.17
CA GLY A 10 3.69 14.22 -26.80
C GLY A 10 2.20 14.59 -26.74
N GLU A 11 1.34 13.81 -27.41
CA GLU A 11 -0.13 13.94 -27.30
C GLU A 11 -0.53 13.96 -25.83
N ARG A 12 -0.99 15.11 -25.33
CA ARG A 12 -1.42 15.27 -23.95
C ARG A 12 -2.67 14.41 -23.75
N SER A 13 -2.60 13.41 -22.88
CA SER A 13 -3.79 12.74 -22.33
C SER A 13 -4.26 13.50 -21.09
N SER A 14 -5.57 13.54 -20.84
CA SER A 14 -6.08 14.03 -19.56
C SER A 14 -5.68 13.08 -18.44
N PHE A 15 -5.27 13.63 -17.30
CA PHE A 15 -4.91 12.86 -16.11
C PHE A 15 -5.99 12.97 -15.02
N ARG A 16 -5.98 12.02 -14.10
CA ARG A 16 -6.78 12.02 -12.87
C ARG A 16 -5.87 12.35 -11.70
N ALA A 17 -6.41 13.10 -10.75
CA ALA A 17 -5.72 13.32 -9.49
C ALA A 17 -6.68 13.28 -8.32
N ALA A 18 -6.21 12.72 -7.22
CA ALA A 18 -6.90 12.65 -5.95
C ALA A 18 -5.92 13.12 -4.87
N ALA A 19 -6.38 14.02 -4.00
CA ALA A 19 -5.67 14.30 -2.77
C ALA A 19 -6.65 14.29 -1.60
N MET A 20 -6.21 13.76 -0.46
CA MET A 20 -7.00 13.72 0.76
C MET A 20 -6.14 14.11 1.96
N LEU A 21 -6.71 14.93 2.83
CA LEU A 21 -6.18 15.32 4.13
C LEU A 21 -7.13 14.81 5.20
N ALA A 22 -6.59 14.07 6.17
CA ALA A 22 -7.36 13.55 7.30
C ALA A 22 -6.63 13.73 8.63
N ASP A 23 -7.39 13.79 9.72
CA ASP A 23 -6.89 13.57 11.06
C ASP A 23 -6.59 12.07 11.24
N GLY A 24 -5.33 11.73 11.48
CA GLY A 24 -4.90 10.36 11.59
C GLY A 24 -5.28 9.67 12.90
N LEU A 25 -5.70 10.41 13.92
CA LEU A 25 -6.12 9.88 15.22
C LEU A 25 -7.64 9.72 15.35
N THR A 26 -8.41 10.52 14.61
CA THR A 26 -9.88 10.50 14.67
C THR A 26 -10.53 9.96 13.39
N GLY A 27 -9.78 9.96 12.28
CA GLY A 27 -10.28 9.59 10.96
C GLY A 27 -11.12 10.67 10.27
N GLU A 28 -11.25 11.86 10.85
CA GLU A 28 -11.97 12.98 10.22
C GLU A 28 -11.28 13.39 8.92
N ILE A 29 -12.02 13.33 7.81
CA ILE A 29 -11.59 13.85 6.51
C ILE A 29 -11.77 15.36 6.51
N VAL A 30 -10.66 16.09 6.47
CA VAL A 30 -10.65 17.56 6.45
C VAL A 30 -10.84 18.08 5.03
N ALA A 31 -10.24 17.42 4.03
CA ALA A 31 -10.38 17.78 2.63
C ALA A 31 -10.18 16.55 1.73
N ALA A 32 -10.91 16.51 0.61
CA ALA A 32 -10.78 15.46 -0.41
C ALA A 32 -10.90 16.03 -1.84
N PRO A 33 -10.03 16.99 -2.25
CA PRO A 33 -10.03 17.51 -3.60
C PRO A 33 -9.75 16.44 -4.65
N THR A 34 -10.37 16.59 -5.81
CA THR A 34 -10.26 15.69 -6.96
C THR A 34 -9.97 16.51 -8.22
N PHE A 35 -9.42 15.87 -9.23
CA PHE A 35 -9.22 16.42 -10.57
C PHE A 35 -9.45 15.31 -11.60
N PRO A 36 -10.09 15.60 -12.74
CA PRO A 36 -10.66 16.90 -13.14
C PRO A 36 -12.03 17.19 -12.46
N ILE A 37 -12.42 18.47 -12.43
CA ILE A 37 -13.74 18.94 -11.91
C ILE A 37 -14.56 19.72 -12.95
N SER A 38 -13.97 20.05 -14.10
CA SER A 38 -14.69 20.70 -15.19
C SER A 38 -14.19 20.23 -16.57
N PRO A 39 -15.04 20.30 -17.63
CA PRO A 39 -14.63 19.88 -18.97
C PRO A 39 -13.41 20.63 -19.51
N ASN A 40 -13.24 21.91 -19.15
CA ASN A 40 -12.13 22.73 -19.63
C ASN A 40 -10.77 22.28 -19.10
N GLN A 41 -10.74 21.45 -18.05
CA GLN A 41 -9.53 20.84 -17.50
C GLN A 41 -9.13 19.55 -18.23
N LEU A 42 -10.00 19.00 -19.07
CA LEU A 42 -9.65 17.91 -19.98
C LEU A 42 -8.93 18.48 -21.21
N VAL A 43 -8.01 17.70 -21.76
CA VAL A 43 -7.40 17.98 -23.06
C VAL A 43 -8.49 17.98 -24.14
N GLU A 44 -8.36 18.85 -25.15
CA GLU A 44 -9.41 19.11 -26.13
C GLU A 44 -9.98 17.83 -26.78
N GLY A 45 -9.12 16.86 -27.12
CA GLY A 45 -9.54 15.57 -27.67
C GLY A 45 -10.34 14.68 -26.71
N ASP A 46 -10.19 14.87 -25.40
CA ASP A 46 -10.91 14.12 -24.37
C ASP A 46 -12.25 14.76 -23.98
N ARG A 47 -12.46 16.05 -24.27
CA ARG A 47 -13.69 16.80 -23.92
C ARG A 47 -14.96 16.25 -24.56
N LYS A 48 -14.83 15.45 -25.62
CA LYS A 48 -15.95 14.82 -26.33
C LYS A 48 -16.07 13.32 -26.05
N ARG A 49 -15.11 12.72 -25.35
CA ARG A 49 -15.12 11.28 -25.03
C ARG A 49 -16.02 11.05 -23.82
N ALA A 50 -17.14 10.37 -24.00
CA ALA A 50 -18.13 10.12 -22.94
C ALA A 50 -17.52 9.54 -21.66
N GLN A 51 -16.57 8.63 -21.80
CA GLN A 51 -15.83 8.03 -20.69
C GLN A 51 -14.98 9.02 -19.90
N ARG A 52 -14.31 9.96 -20.58
CA ARG A 52 -13.51 11.01 -19.92
C ARG A 52 -14.42 12.04 -19.25
N LEU A 53 -15.57 12.34 -19.86
CA LEU A 53 -16.59 13.19 -19.24
C LEU A 53 -17.18 12.56 -17.97
N ASN A 54 -17.28 11.23 -17.89
CA ASN A 54 -17.73 10.54 -16.68
C ASN A 54 -16.84 10.84 -15.47
N TRP A 55 -15.54 11.13 -15.67
CA TRP A 55 -14.64 11.49 -14.58
C TRP A 55 -15.09 12.73 -13.81
N LEU A 56 -15.77 13.67 -14.46
CA LEU A 56 -16.25 14.91 -13.84
C LEU A 56 -17.35 14.67 -12.80
N GLY A 57 -18.04 13.52 -12.87
CA GLY A 57 -19.05 13.12 -11.90
C GLY A 57 -18.50 12.30 -10.72
N LEU A 58 -17.19 12.00 -10.71
CA LEU A 58 -16.56 11.10 -9.75
C LEU A 58 -15.60 11.85 -8.82
N ASN A 59 -15.58 11.48 -7.54
CA ASN A 59 -14.49 11.87 -6.65
C ASN A 59 -13.40 10.79 -6.71
N MET A 60 -12.23 11.13 -7.29
CA MET A 60 -11.12 10.20 -7.47
C MET A 60 -10.53 9.69 -6.16
N ASN A 61 -10.78 10.36 -5.02
CA ASN A 61 -10.39 9.84 -3.71
C ASN A 61 -11.14 8.57 -3.30
N LEU A 62 -12.30 8.34 -3.90
CA LEU A 62 -13.20 7.22 -3.63
C LEU A 62 -13.18 6.18 -4.77
N GLN A 63 -12.44 6.44 -5.85
CA GLN A 63 -12.24 5.48 -6.93
C GLN A 63 -11.04 4.59 -6.63
N ALA A 64 -11.14 3.31 -6.99
CA ALA A 64 -10.02 2.39 -6.85
C ALA A 64 -8.98 2.67 -7.95
N LEU A 65 -7.83 3.18 -7.55
CA LEU A 65 -6.74 3.54 -8.44
C LEU A 65 -5.53 2.63 -8.17
N ASP A 66 -4.68 2.43 -9.18
CA ASP A 66 -3.41 1.74 -8.98
C ASP A 66 -2.54 2.51 -7.96
N ILE A 67 -2.00 1.82 -6.95
CA ILE A 67 -1.26 2.47 -5.86
C ILE A 67 0.25 2.20 -5.87
N GLY A 68 0.69 1.25 -6.70
CA GLY A 68 2.08 0.88 -6.82
C GLY A 68 2.72 0.55 -5.47
N SER A 69 3.99 0.95 -5.31
CA SER A 69 4.78 0.66 -4.09
C SER A 69 4.23 1.26 -2.79
N ALA A 70 3.17 2.07 -2.81
CA ALA A 70 2.47 2.47 -1.59
C ALA A 70 1.74 1.27 -0.93
N ALA A 71 1.48 0.17 -1.67
CA ALA A 71 0.92 -1.08 -1.13
C ALA A 71 1.91 -1.85 -0.23
N LYS A 72 3.21 -1.66 -0.43
CA LYS A 72 4.27 -2.43 0.25
C LYS A 72 4.21 -2.31 1.76
N VAL A 73 3.97 -1.11 2.30
CA VAL A 73 3.98 -0.91 3.76
C VAL A 73 2.82 -1.66 4.42
N PRO A 74 1.54 -1.47 4.01
CA PRO A 74 0.45 -2.24 4.62
C PRO A 74 0.63 -3.75 4.51
N ILE A 75 1.01 -4.25 3.33
CA ILE A 75 1.17 -5.69 3.09
C ILE A 75 2.36 -6.25 3.87
N ALA A 76 3.53 -5.60 3.83
CA ALA A 76 4.70 -6.03 4.59
C ALA A 76 4.44 -6.01 6.10
N THR A 77 3.75 -4.99 6.60
CA THR A 77 3.36 -4.89 8.02
C THR A 77 2.48 -6.08 8.43
N ALA A 78 1.50 -6.44 7.60
CA ALA A 78 0.65 -7.60 7.85
C ALA A 78 1.46 -8.91 7.88
N ILE A 79 2.38 -9.09 6.93
CA ILE A 79 3.28 -10.25 6.87
C ILE A 79 4.12 -10.37 8.13
N VAL A 80 4.81 -9.31 8.57
CA VAL A 80 5.70 -9.41 9.74
C VAL A 80 4.95 -9.38 11.07
N GLN A 81 3.72 -8.86 11.08
CA GLN A 81 2.83 -9.01 12.23
C GLN A 81 2.47 -10.49 12.43
N GLU A 82 2.22 -11.23 11.34
CA GLU A 82 1.96 -12.67 11.37
C GLU A 82 3.23 -13.50 11.63
N HIS A 83 4.32 -13.17 10.94
CA HIS A 83 5.60 -13.88 10.98
C HIS A 83 6.74 -12.95 11.45
N PRO A 84 6.84 -12.64 12.76
CA PRO A 84 7.82 -11.67 13.28
C PRO A 84 9.27 -11.97 12.95
N GLN A 85 9.63 -13.25 12.78
CA GLN A 85 10.96 -13.67 12.37
C GLN A 85 11.40 -13.02 11.05
N LEU A 86 10.46 -12.70 10.15
CA LEU A 86 10.75 -12.04 8.87
C LEU A 86 11.20 -10.58 9.02
N LEU A 87 11.08 -9.96 10.21
CA LEU A 87 11.72 -8.66 10.47
C LEU A 87 13.25 -8.73 10.37
N THR A 88 13.83 -9.91 10.62
CA THR A 88 15.28 -10.13 10.57
C THR A 88 15.77 -10.55 9.18
N LEU A 89 14.87 -10.56 8.19
CA LEU A 89 15.21 -10.87 6.81
C LEU A 89 16.24 -9.85 6.30
N ARG A 90 17.30 -10.38 5.68
CA ARG A 90 18.29 -9.59 4.95
C ARG A 90 18.57 -10.20 3.60
N THR A 91 18.83 -9.36 2.61
CA THR A 91 19.26 -9.77 1.27
C THR A 91 20.14 -8.68 0.65
N THR A 92 20.52 -8.81 -0.61
CA THR A 92 21.30 -7.82 -1.35
C THR A 92 20.49 -7.22 -2.50
N GLY A 93 20.69 -5.93 -2.76
CA GLY A 93 20.06 -5.22 -3.87
C GLY A 93 20.47 -5.75 -5.25
N LYS A 94 19.62 -5.53 -6.25
CA LYS A 94 19.80 -5.99 -7.64
C LYS A 94 19.95 -4.78 -8.58
N SER A 95 21.16 -4.48 -9.07
CA SER A 95 21.40 -3.27 -9.89
C SER A 95 20.90 -3.34 -11.32
N SER A 96 20.77 -4.53 -11.91
CA SER A 96 20.43 -4.73 -13.33
C SER A 96 19.01 -5.27 -13.51
N GLY A 97 18.12 -4.97 -12.56
CA GLY A 97 16.84 -5.65 -12.46
C GLY A 97 16.96 -7.13 -12.13
N PHE A 98 15.81 -7.81 -12.03
CA PHE A 98 15.75 -9.23 -11.73
C PHE A 98 14.51 -9.86 -12.39
N ALA A 99 14.69 -11.04 -12.97
CA ALA A 99 13.59 -11.83 -13.55
C ALA A 99 13.11 -12.95 -12.62
N ARG A 100 13.80 -13.16 -11.48
CA ARG A 100 13.57 -14.27 -10.56
C ARG A 100 13.64 -13.87 -9.09
N VAL A 101 12.85 -14.55 -8.27
CA VAL A 101 12.91 -14.45 -6.80
C VAL A 101 12.96 -15.85 -6.23
N LEU A 102 14.03 -16.15 -5.48
CA LEU A 102 14.31 -17.47 -4.95
C LEU A 102 14.22 -18.58 -6.03
N GLY A 103 14.90 -18.37 -7.15
CA GLY A 103 15.01 -19.35 -8.24
C GLY A 103 13.76 -19.56 -9.11
N GLU A 104 12.66 -18.83 -8.84
CA GLU A 104 11.40 -18.91 -9.60
C GLU A 104 11.19 -17.65 -10.44
N PRO A 105 10.69 -17.77 -11.68
CA PRO A 105 10.42 -16.63 -12.56
C PRO A 105 9.27 -15.76 -12.04
N LEU A 106 9.40 -14.45 -12.22
CA LEU A 106 8.33 -13.50 -11.90
C LEU A 106 7.12 -13.65 -12.82
N VAL A 107 7.37 -13.87 -14.10
CA VAL A 107 6.35 -14.10 -15.13
C VAL A 107 6.68 -15.44 -15.81
N PRO A 108 5.81 -16.46 -15.71
CA PRO A 108 6.04 -17.74 -16.37
C PRO A 108 6.27 -17.56 -17.87
N GLY A 109 7.35 -18.14 -18.40
CA GLY A 109 7.67 -18.09 -19.83
C GLY A 109 8.25 -16.77 -20.34
N ARG A 110 8.50 -15.78 -19.47
CA ARG A 110 9.15 -14.51 -19.86
C ARG A 110 10.38 -14.22 -19.00
N ASN A 111 11.43 -13.67 -19.61
CA ASN A 111 12.62 -13.16 -18.93
C ASN A 111 12.55 -11.64 -18.74
N GLU A 112 11.35 -11.10 -18.50
CA GLU A 112 11.19 -9.67 -18.25
C GLU A 112 11.85 -9.32 -16.91
N GLU A 113 12.82 -8.41 -16.95
CA GLU A 113 13.51 -7.93 -15.76
C GLU A 113 12.70 -6.84 -15.08
N MET A 114 12.55 -6.97 -13.76
CA MET A 114 11.98 -5.95 -12.92
C MET A 114 13.09 -5.10 -12.33
N GLU A 115 12.98 -3.77 -12.44
CA GLU A 115 13.92 -2.85 -11.81
C GLU A 115 13.85 -2.94 -10.28
N ASP A 116 15.01 -2.82 -9.62
CA ASP A 116 15.10 -2.62 -8.18
C ASP A 116 15.66 -1.21 -7.91
N SER A 117 15.12 -0.55 -6.90
CA SER A 117 15.48 0.84 -6.57
C SER A 117 16.77 0.96 -5.76
N ILE A 118 17.48 -0.16 -5.51
CA ILE A 118 18.67 -0.24 -4.68
C ILE A 118 19.84 -0.77 -5.51
N GLY A 119 20.99 -0.10 -5.41
CA GLY A 119 22.23 -0.51 -6.08
C GLY A 119 22.70 -1.91 -5.64
N SER A 120 23.42 -2.58 -6.54
CA SER A 120 23.90 -3.96 -6.32
C SER A 120 24.83 -4.05 -5.11
N GLY A 121 24.72 -5.18 -4.40
CA GLY A 121 25.59 -5.54 -3.29
C GLY A 121 25.29 -4.79 -1.98
N GLN A 122 24.40 -3.79 -1.99
CA GLN A 122 23.95 -3.16 -0.76
C GLN A 122 23.09 -4.13 0.03
N ALA A 123 23.41 -4.33 1.30
CA ALA A 123 22.59 -5.10 2.22
C ALA A 123 21.25 -4.37 2.43
N ILE A 124 20.16 -5.13 2.33
CA ILE A 124 18.80 -4.64 2.52
C ILE A 124 18.21 -5.41 3.68
N ASP A 125 17.84 -4.69 4.74
CA ASP A 125 17.00 -5.15 5.83
C ASP A 125 15.58 -4.56 5.71
N PHE A 126 14.71 -4.87 6.67
CA PHE A 126 13.31 -4.45 6.62
C PHE A 126 13.14 -2.92 6.59
N PRO A 127 13.76 -2.10 7.48
CA PRO A 127 13.67 -0.65 7.38
C PRO A 127 14.23 -0.10 6.06
N THR A 128 15.37 -0.61 5.59
CA THR A 128 15.97 -0.18 4.31
C THR A 128 15.06 -0.49 3.12
N PHE A 129 14.41 -1.65 3.13
CA PHE A 129 13.40 -2.02 2.14
C PHE A 129 12.25 -1.02 2.09
N VAL A 130 11.70 -0.64 3.24
CA VAL A 130 10.60 0.34 3.30
C VAL A 130 11.06 1.71 2.80
N ALA A 131 12.22 2.18 3.28
CA ALA A 131 12.78 3.49 2.94
C ALA A 131 13.07 3.65 1.44
N ARG A 132 13.74 2.64 0.88
CA ARG A 132 14.20 2.65 -0.51
C ARG A 132 13.25 1.95 -1.47
N SER A 133 12.20 1.31 -0.97
CA SER A 133 11.15 0.69 -1.77
C SER A 133 11.63 -0.47 -2.65
N SER A 134 12.55 -1.33 -2.19
CA SER A 134 13.07 -2.45 -3.00
C SER A 134 11.94 -3.37 -3.47
N ASN A 135 11.87 -3.62 -4.78
CA ASN A 135 10.93 -4.57 -5.39
C ASN A 135 11.35 -6.00 -5.07
N TYR A 136 12.66 -6.30 -5.15
CA TYR A 136 13.20 -7.63 -4.87
C TYR A 136 12.89 -8.06 -3.44
N TYR A 137 13.16 -7.18 -2.46
CA TYR A 137 12.85 -7.47 -1.05
C TYR A 137 11.35 -7.69 -0.84
N ALA A 138 10.49 -6.88 -1.46
CA ALA A 138 9.04 -7.02 -1.34
C ALA A 138 8.57 -8.40 -1.82
N LEU A 139 9.02 -8.80 -3.00
CA LEU A 139 8.64 -10.09 -3.59
C LEU A 139 9.25 -11.26 -2.83
N LEU A 140 10.48 -11.12 -2.33
CA LEU A 140 11.11 -12.08 -1.43
C LEU A 140 10.28 -12.25 -0.15
N LEU A 141 9.87 -11.16 0.48
CA LEU A 141 9.03 -11.16 1.67
C LEU A 141 7.67 -11.84 1.39
N MET A 142 7.02 -11.50 0.28
CA MET A 142 5.75 -12.08 -0.14
C MET A 142 5.85 -13.59 -0.41
N LYS A 143 6.96 -14.02 -1.01
CA LYS A 143 7.26 -15.44 -1.26
C LYS A 143 7.50 -16.21 0.03
N LEU A 144 8.27 -15.65 0.95
CA LEU A 144 8.51 -16.26 2.27
C LEU A 144 7.19 -16.35 3.06
N ALA A 145 6.35 -15.32 3.02
CA ALA A 145 5.05 -15.30 3.68
C ALA A 145 4.06 -16.33 3.13
N ALA A 146 4.25 -16.74 1.88
CA ALA A 146 3.47 -17.80 1.26
C ALA A 146 3.91 -19.21 1.70
N SER A 147 5.08 -19.36 2.31
CA SER A 147 5.54 -20.66 2.79
C SER A 147 4.95 -20.97 4.17
N PRO A 148 4.48 -22.20 4.42
CA PRO A 148 4.06 -22.62 5.77
C PRO A 148 5.22 -22.66 6.76
N GLN A 149 6.45 -22.82 6.25
CA GLN A 149 7.68 -22.84 7.05
C GLN A 149 8.73 -21.94 6.40
N PRO A 150 8.65 -20.60 6.59
CA PRO A 150 9.57 -19.65 5.94
C PRO A 150 11.04 -19.82 6.36
N LEU A 151 11.29 -20.55 7.45
CA LEU A 151 12.62 -20.87 7.96
C LEU A 151 13.17 -22.21 7.43
N ASP A 152 12.35 -22.99 6.72
CA ASP A 152 12.79 -24.25 6.14
C ASP A 152 13.70 -24.01 4.93
N SER A 153 14.76 -24.82 4.83
CA SER A 153 15.72 -24.81 3.73
C SER A 153 15.68 -26.08 2.88
N ASN A 154 14.64 -26.90 2.99
CA ASN A 154 14.53 -28.17 2.24
C ASN A 154 14.18 -28.01 0.75
N GLY A 155 14.04 -26.79 0.24
CA GLY A 155 13.72 -26.57 -1.17
C GLY A 155 14.93 -26.51 -2.10
N LYS A 156 14.67 -25.94 -3.28
CA LYS A 156 15.61 -25.82 -4.39
C LYS A 156 16.82 -24.98 -4.00
N VAL A 157 18.01 -25.42 -4.42
CA VAL A 157 19.26 -24.64 -4.29
C VAL A 157 19.13 -23.36 -5.12
N LEU A 158 19.48 -22.24 -4.50
CA LEU A 158 19.41 -20.92 -5.09
C LEU A 158 20.64 -20.66 -5.97
N GLY A 159 20.45 -19.86 -7.01
CA GLY A 159 21.55 -19.45 -7.88
C GLY A 159 22.55 -18.55 -7.14
N PRO A 160 23.74 -18.32 -7.74
CA PRO A 160 24.71 -17.37 -7.23
C PRO A 160 24.07 -15.99 -6.98
N GLY A 161 24.26 -15.45 -5.77
CA GLY A 161 23.74 -14.13 -5.39
C GLY A 161 22.24 -14.07 -5.06
N GLU A 162 21.49 -15.18 -5.09
CA GLU A 162 20.07 -15.24 -4.67
C GLU A 162 19.89 -15.56 -3.17
N GLY A 163 20.98 -15.61 -2.40
CA GLY A 163 20.93 -15.89 -0.97
C GLY A 163 20.20 -14.81 -0.15
N TYR A 164 19.64 -15.23 0.98
CA TYR A 164 19.03 -14.36 1.97
C TYR A 164 19.37 -14.86 3.37
N SER A 165 19.24 -14.04 4.41
CA SER A 165 19.42 -14.49 5.79
C SER A 165 18.22 -14.15 6.64
N ILE A 166 17.87 -15.03 7.58
CA ILE A 166 16.87 -14.76 8.62
C ILE A 166 17.50 -15.14 9.95
N ALA A 167 17.37 -14.26 10.94
CA ALA A 167 17.99 -14.41 12.26
C ALA A 167 19.52 -14.66 12.16
N GLY A 168 20.19 -14.00 11.20
CA GLY A 168 21.62 -14.16 10.94
C GLY A 168 22.02 -15.46 10.23
N VAL A 169 21.09 -16.39 10.00
CA VAL A 169 21.37 -17.65 9.31
C VAL A 169 21.22 -17.46 7.81
N LEU A 170 22.34 -17.58 7.08
CA LEU A 170 22.34 -17.55 5.61
C LEU A 170 21.60 -18.77 5.05
N ARG A 171 20.70 -18.51 4.09
CA ARG A 171 19.90 -19.49 3.38
C ARG A 171 20.29 -19.46 1.91
N SER A 172 20.72 -20.62 1.41
CA SER A 172 21.09 -20.88 0.01
C SER A 172 20.06 -21.76 -0.69
N ARG A 173 18.91 -22.02 -0.06
CA ARG A 173 17.81 -22.82 -0.59
C ARG A 173 16.50 -22.07 -0.39
N ALA A 174 15.61 -22.15 -1.37
CA ALA A 174 14.26 -21.63 -1.25
C ALA A 174 13.46 -22.48 -0.24
N PRO A 175 12.49 -21.90 0.49
CA PRO A 175 11.56 -22.72 1.26
C PRO A 175 10.62 -23.46 0.30
N ARG A 176 9.97 -24.52 0.80
CA ARG A 176 8.92 -25.20 0.04
C ARG A 176 7.73 -24.26 -0.12
N MET A 177 7.33 -24.05 -1.37
CA MET A 177 6.10 -23.33 -1.70
C MET A 177 4.91 -24.30 -1.59
N PRO A 178 3.74 -23.81 -1.15
CA PRO A 178 2.52 -24.60 -1.17
C PRO A 178 2.11 -24.92 -2.62
N ALA A 179 1.30 -25.96 -2.81
CA ALA A 179 0.82 -26.31 -4.14
C ALA A 179 -0.11 -25.21 -4.71
N ASN A 180 -0.25 -25.16 -6.04
CA ASN A 180 -1.19 -24.25 -6.69
C ASN A 180 -2.60 -24.45 -6.11
N GLY A 181 -3.28 -23.36 -5.71
CA GLY A 181 -4.58 -23.44 -5.03
C GLY A 181 -4.54 -23.65 -3.51
N GLU A 182 -3.37 -23.70 -2.86
CA GLU A 182 -3.23 -23.69 -1.39
C GLU A 182 -2.84 -22.30 -0.84
N MET A 183 -2.72 -21.30 -1.72
CA MET A 183 -2.44 -19.91 -1.32
C MET A 183 -3.63 -19.20 -0.64
N TRP A 184 -4.76 -19.91 -0.52
CA TRP A 184 -5.99 -19.44 0.09
C TRP A 184 -5.96 -19.71 1.59
N GLY A 185 -6.29 -18.70 2.40
CA GLY A 185 -6.24 -18.83 3.86
C GLY A 185 -4.88 -18.57 4.48
N MET A 186 -3.99 -17.86 3.77
CA MET A 186 -2.78 -17.35 4.40
C MET A 186 -3.13 -16.38 5.52
N THR A 187 -2.66 -16.67 6.72
CA THR A 187 -3.01 -15.93 7.94
C THR A 187 -2.54 -14.47 7.89
N TRP A 188 -1.51 -14.14 7.11
CA TRP A 188 -1.10 -12.75 6.90
C TRP A 188 -2.16 -11.91 6.16
N ALA A 189 -2.98 -12.52 5.30
CA ALA A 189 -4.06 -11.80 4.60
C ALA A 189 -5.18 -11.40 5.59
N GLU A 190 -5.43 -12.24 6.60
CA GLU A 190 -6.29 -11.88 7.74
C GLU A 190 -5.71 -10.71 8.54
N GLN A 191 -4.39 -10.73 8.78
CA GLN A 191 -3.70 -9.58 9.38
C GLN A 191 -3.89 -8.32 8.54
N LEU A 192 -3.80 -8.42 7.22
CA LEU A 192 -3.95 -7.27 6.34
C LEU A 192 -5.35 -6.66 6.45
N TRP A 193 -6.40 -7.50 6.40
CA TRP A 193 -7.77 -7.04 6.64
C TRP A 193 -7.88 -6.37 8.01
N ARG A 194 -7.38 -7.01 9.07
CA ARG A 194 -7.43 -6.47 10.44
C ARG A 194 -6.77 -5.10 10.53
N LEU A 195 -5.63 -4.91 9.86
CA LEU A 195 -4.85 -3.67 9.90
C LEU A 195 -5.42 -2.57 9.01
N THR A 196 -6.05 -2.91 7.89
CA THR A 196 -6.34 -1.92 6.83
C THR A 196 -7.83 -1.77 6.48
N CYS A 197 -8.65 -2.78 6.76
CA CYS A 197 -9.99 -2.95 6.16
C CYS A 197 -9.98 -3.04 4.63
N VAL A 198 -8.87 -3.47 4.01
CA VAL A 198 -8.84 -3.83 2.59
C VAL A 198 -9.07 -5.32 2.46
N MET A 199 -10.13 -5.71 1.76
CA MET A 199 -10.47 -7.11 1.60
C MET A 199 -9.41 -7.81 0.73
N PRO A 200 -8.85 -8.93 1.20
CA PRO A 200 -7.92 -9.73 0.41
C PRO A 200 -8.61 -10.56 -0.68
N TYR A 201 -9.94 -10.60 -0.71
CA TYR A 201 -10.75 -11.39 -1.65
C TYR A 201 -12.05 -10.62 -2.01
N PRO A 202 -12.64 -10.81 -3.21
CA PRO A 202 -13.88 -10.18 -3.60
C PRO A 202 -15.07 -10.73 -2.83
N ILE A 203 -16.08 -9.86 -2.73
CA ILE A 203 -17.24 -10.01 -1.85
C ILE A 203 -18.09 -11.25 -2.21
N GLU A 204 -18.16 -11.59 -3.50
CA GLU A 204 -18.95 -12.73 -4.01
C GLU A 204 -18.50 -14.08 -3.43
N ARG A 205 -17.23 -14.22 -3.05
CA ARG A 205 -16.69 -15.40 -2.38
C ARG A 205 -16.58 -15.25 -0.86
N SER A 206 -16.78 -14.05 -0.32
CA SER A 206 -16.62 -13.74 1.11
C SER A 206 -17.92 -13.86 1.91
N ALA A 207 -18.90 -14.63 1.45
CA ALA A 207 -20.10 -14.99 2.24
C ALA A 207 -19.77 -15.72 3.55
N ASP A 208 -18.49 -16.03 3.77
CA ASP A 208 -17.93 -16.56 5.01
C ASP A 208 -18.05 -15.54 6.17
N GLN A 209 -18.94 -15.83 7.13
CA GLN A 209 -19.23 -14.98 8.31
C GLN A 209 -17.99 -14.60 9.15
N ARG A 210 -16.86 -15.28 8.94
CA ARG A 210 -15.58 -15.03 9.63
C ARG A 210 -15.08 -13.59 9.49
N TRP A 211 -15.24 -12.98 8.31
CA TRP A 211 -14.76 -11.62 8.04
C TRP A 211 -15.65 -10.53 8.63
N ALA A 212 -16.96 -10.77 8.71
CA ALA A 212 -17.93 -9.87 9.34
C ALA A 212 -17.71 -9.77 10.87
N ARG A 213 -17.20 -10.83 11.50
CA ARG A 213 -16.90 -10.87 12.95
C ARG A 213 -15.53 -10.27 13.32
N ALA A 214 -14.63 -10.07 12.35
CA ALA A 214 -13.26 -9.60 12.59
C ALA A 214 -13.15 -8.12 13.02
N GLY A 215 -14.27 -7.41 13.17
CA GLY A 215 -14.30 -6.13 13.89
C GLY A 215 -13.54 -5.00 13.21
N CYS A 216 -13.42 -5.03 11.88
CA CYS A 216 -13.24 -3.78 11.13
C CYS A 216 -14.50 -2.97 11.39
N PRO A 217 -14.43 -1.79 12.03
CA PRO A 217 -15.46 -0.80 11.84
C PRO A 217 -15.46 -0.62 10.32
N ARG A 218 -16.51 -1.09 9.64
CA ARG A 218 -16.69 -0.78 8.21
C ARG A 218 -16.43 0.71 8.15
N ALA A 219 -15.40 1.14 7.40
CA ALA A 219 -15.26 2.55 7.04
C ALA A 219 -16.67 2.99 6.66
N TYR A 220 -17.26 3.92 7.41
CA TYR A 220 -18.70 4.19 7.48
C TYR A 220 -19.47 3.82 6.20
N TYR A 221 -19.94 2.56 6.12
CA TYR A 221 -20.89 2.09 5.10
C TYR A 221 -22.19 1.60 5.73
N ALA A 222 -22.29 1.65 7.07
CA ALA A 222 -23.43 1.13 7.81
C ALA A 222 -23.53 1.76 9.22
N ASP A 223 -23.43 3.08 9.34
CA ASP A 223 -24.01 3.74 10.51
C ASP A 223 -25.54 3.77 10.32
N PRO A 224 -26.34 3.09 11.15
CA PRO A 224 -27.80 3.17 11.08
C PRO A 224 -28.35 4.58 11.43
N GLY A 225 -27.53 5.46 12.02
CA GLY A 225 -27.86 6.86 12.28
C GLY A 225 -27.66 7.81 11.09
N ILE A 226 -26.85 7.41 10.10
CA ILE A 226 -26.78 8.11 8.81
C ILE A 226 -27.93 7.57 7.98
N THR A 227 -29.00 8.36 7.89
CA THR A 227 -30.17 8.14 7.04
C THR A 227 -29.84 8.24 5.54
N ARG A 228 -28.97 7.33 5.04
CA ARG A 228 -28.90 6.72 3.69
C ARG A 228 -27.49 6.19 3.37
N PRO A 229 -27.15 4.94 3.74
CA PRO A 229 -26.03 4.19 3.14
C PRO A 229 -26.12 4.12 1.60
N GLU A 230 -27.35 4.20 1.09
CA GLU A 230 -27.73 4.21 -0.32
C GLU A 230 -27.19 5.41 -1.11
N ARG A 231 -26.67 6.45 -0.46
CA ARG A 231 -26.08 7.63 -1.15
C ARG A 231 -24.57 7.54 -1.38
N LEU A 232 -23.84 6.68 -0.66
CA LEU A 232 -22.40 6.46 -0.88
C LEU A 232 -22.11 5.20 -1.69
N ALA A 233 -22.98 4.19 -1.62
CA ALA A 233 -22.89 2.98 -2.43
C ALA A 233 -22.84 3.22 -3.96
N PRO A 234 -23.53 4.23 -4.54
CA PRO A 234 -23.43 4.53 -5.97
C PRO A 234 -22.14 5.27 -6.36
N ILE A 235 -21.43 5.88 -5.41
CA ILE A 235 -20.25 6.73 -5.68
C ILE A 235 -18.96 5.90 -5.69
N MET A 236 -18.96 4.77 -5.00
CA MET A 236 -17.85 3.82 -4.97
C MET A 236 -18.15 2.62 -5.87
N HIS A 237 -17.82 2.74 -7.15
CA HIS A 237 -18.00 1.63 -8.10
C HIS A 237 -17.07 0.44 -7.83
N ASP A 238 -15.95 0.64 -7.12
CA ASP A 238 -14.96 -0.40 -6.84
C ASP A 238 -14.60 -0.44 -5.35
N SER A 239 -14.98 -1.53 -4.66
CA SER A 239 -14.44 -1.81 -3.33
C SER A 239 -12.93 -2.06 -3.43
N PRO A 240 -12.09 -1.49 -2.55
CA PRO A 240 -10.66 -1.79 -2.53
C PRO A 240 -10.50 -3.27 -2.22
N ALA A 241 -10.09 -4.03 -3.22
CA ALA A 241 -9.87 -5.46 -3.10
C ALA A 241 -8.52 -5.78 -3.70
N LEU A 242 -7.67 -6.40 -2.90
CA LEU A 242 -6.61 -7.22 -3.48
C LEU A 242 -7.34 -8.40 -4.09
N ARG A 243 -7.56 -8.40 -5.41
CA ARG A 243 -8.22 -9.54 -6.08
C ARG A 243 -7.26 -10.74 -6.12
N LEU A 244 -6.88 -11.26 -4.95
CA LEU A 244 -5.96 -12.41 -4.81
C LEU A 244 -6.61 -13.71 -5.30
N ASP A 245 -7.88 -13.67 -5.66
CA ASP A 245 -8.71 -14.81 -6.03
C ASP A 245 -8.89 -15.00 -7.54
N VAL A 246 -8.74 -13.93 -8.33
CA VAL A 246 -8.86 -13.99 -9.78
C VAL A 246 -7.51 -14.32 -10.37
N VAL A 247 -7.20 -15.59 -10.16
CA VAL A 247 -5.95 -16.23 -10.48
C VAL A 247 -6.24 -17.10 -11.71
N HIS A 248 -5.79 -16.68 -12.89
CA HIS A 248 -5.95 -17.50 -14.10
C HIS A 248 -5.12 -18.78 -13.96
N PRO A 249 -5.66 -19.95 -14.34
CA PRO A 249 -4.89 -21.19 -14.39
C PRO A 249 -3.59 -20.96 -15.20
N GLY A 250 -2.43 -21.11 -14.55
CA GLY A 250 -1.11 -20.93 -15.15
C GLY A 250 -0.38 -19.61 -14.86
N LEU A 251 -1.04 -18.58 -14.29
CA LEU A 251 -0.40 -17.32 -13.86
C LEU A 251 -0.39 -17.14 -12.33
N GLU A 252 -0.68 -18.22 -11.61
CA GLU A 252 -1.25 -18.11 -10.27
C GLU A 252 -0.36 -17.44 -9.25
N TYR A 253 0.92 -17.80 -9.34
CA TYR A 253 1.94 -17.37 -8.42
C TYR A 253 2.41 -15.93 -8.68
N SER A 254 2.50 -15.55 -9.96
CA SER A 254 2.94 -14.22 -10.38
C SER A 254 1.97 -13.13 -9.92
N GLY A 255 0.67 -13.30 -10.15
CA GLY A 255 -0.34 -12.32 -9.77
C GLY A 255 -0.41 -12.09 -8.26
N TYR A 256 -0.27 -13.16 -7.48
CA TYR A 256 -0.15 -13.10 -6.02
C TYR A 256 1.08 -12.28 -5.61
N LEU A 257 2.26 -12.63 -6.12
CA LEU A 257 3.50 -11.93 -5.79
C LEU A 257 3.44 -10.44 -6.15
N MET A 258 2.94 -10.10 -7.34
CA MET A 258 2.85 -8.71 -7.81
C MET A 258 1.92 -7.83 -6.97
N SER A 259 1.03 -8.40 -6.16
CA SER A 259 0.09 -7.63 -5.34
C SER A 259 0.80 -6.72 -4.32
N ILE A 260 1.95 -7.16 -3.76
CA ILE A 260 2.75 -6.34 -2.83
C ILE A 260 3.35 -5.10 -3.49
N LEU A 261 3.52 -5.14 -4.82
CA LEU A 261 4.01 -4.02 -5.60
C LEU A 261 2.90 -3.04 -6.01
N GLY A 262 1.64 -3.31 -5.63
CA GLY A 262 0.49 -2.52 -6.04
C GLY A 262 0.24 -2.55 -7.54
N GLN A 263 0.62 -3.66 -8.21
CA GLN A 263 0.41 -3.91 -9.63
C GLN A 263 -0.74 -4.92 -9.88
N ASN A 264 -0.97 -5.24 -11.15
CA ASN A 264 -1.96 -6.20 -11.65
C ASN A 264 -3.40 -5.74 -11.37
N ARG A 265 -3.97 -6.15 -10.24
CA ARG A 265 -5.36 -5.85 -9.83
C ARG A 265 -5.45 -5.25 -8.42
N SER A 266 -4.31 -4.87 -7.84
CA SER A 266 -4.24 -4.22 -6.53
C SER A 266 -4.59 -2.74 -6.68
N ARG A 267 -5.89 -2.45 -6.69
CA ARG A 267 -6.43 -1.08 -6.75
C ARG A 267 -7.07 -0.69 -5.43
N TRP A 268 -6.67 0.47 -4.93
CA TRP A 268 -7.09 0.97 -3.63
C TRP A 268 -7.62 2.38 -3.80
N THR A 269 -8.63 2.74 -3.02
CA THR A 269 -9.08 4.14 -2.95
C THR A 269 -8.06 4.96 -2.15
N ASN A 270 -7.98 6.25 -2.42
CA ASN A 270 -7.10 7.14 -1.65
C ASN A 270 -7.50 7.15 -0.16
N ALA A 271 -8.81 7.05 0.11
CA ALA A 271 -9.35 6.88 1.46
C ALA A 271 -8.84 5.59 2.13
N ALA A 272 -8.91 4.44 1.45
CA ALA A 272 -8.43 3.18 2.01
C ALA A 272 -6.93 3.23 2.30
N LEU A 273 -6.15 3.89 1.43
CA LEU A 273 -4.73 4.07 1.62
C LEU A 273 -4.42 4.93 2.86
N ILE A 274 -5.05 6.11 3.00
CA ILE A 274 -4.88 6.95 4.20
C ILE A 274 -5.27 6.19 5.46
N GLN A 275 -6.40 5.49 5.44
CA GLN A 275 -6.88 4.74 6.59
C GLN A 275 -5.86 3.67 7.01
N ALA A 276 -5.36 2.88 6.05
CA ALA A 276 -4.37 1.84 6.31
C ALA A 276 -3.12 2.40 7.02
N TYR A 277 -2.58 3.52 6.51
CA TYR A 277 -1.40 4.13 7.09
C TYR A 277 -1.68 4.79 8.45
N ALA A 278 -2.82 5.47 8.61
CA ALA A 278 -3.24 6.05 9.88
C ALA A 278 -3.33 4.97 10.97
N ARG A 279 -3.95 3.84 10.64
CA ARG A 279 -4.09 2.68 11.52
C ARG A 279 -2.73 2.10 11.93
N ILE A 280 -1.85 1.88 10.97
CA ILE A 280 -0.50 1.33 11.22
C ILE A 280 0.33 2.26 12.11
N LEU A 281 0.39 3.55 11.77
CA LEU A 281 1.23 4.51 12.49
C LEU A 281 0.71 4.80 13.91
N SER A 282 -0.61 4.78 14.11
CA SER A 282 -1.20 5.02 15.43
C SER A 282 -1.39 3.77 16.29
N ASP A 283 -1.27 2.57 15.71
CA ASP A 283 -1.70 1.29 16.31
C ASP A 283 -3.18 1.34 16.78
N ARG A 284 -4.05 2.06 16.06
CA ARG A 284 -5.48 2.23 16.42
C ARG A 284 -6.42 1.81 15.30
N ARG A 285 -7.63 1.38 15.66
CA ARG A 285 -8.74 1.05 14.74
C ARG A 285 -9.44 2.31 14.20
N ILE A 286 -8.68 3.17 13.53
CA ILE A 286 -9.18 4.38 12.88
C ILE A 286 -10.09 4.00 11.70
N GLY A 287 -11.28 4.59 11.64
CA GLY A 287 -12.17 4.57 10.47
C GLY A 287 -12.30 5.97 9.90
N LEU A 288 -12.11 6.15 8.59
CA LEU A 288 -12.30 7.45 7.97
C LEU A 288 -13.78 7.84 7.92
N ARG A 289 -14.05 9.14 8.14
CA ARG A 289 -15.40 9.73 8.14
C ARG A 289 -15.37 11.18 7.66
N PHE A 290 -16.44 11.59 6.97
CA PHE A 290 -16.65 13.01 6.61
C PHE A 290 -17.27 13.82 7.76
N ASP A 291 -17.96 13.13 8.66
CA ASP A 291 -18.59 13.78 9.81
C ASP A 291 -17.56 14.14 10.86
N ARG A 292 -17.69 15.36 11.40
CA ARG A 292 -16.88 15.79 12.54
C ARG A 292 -17.21 14.93 13.76
N PRO A 293 -16.23 14.63 14.62
CA PRO A 293 -16.51 14.03 15.91
C PRO A 293 -17.53 14.88 16.67
N THR A 294 -18.57 14.23 17.21
CA THR A 294 -19.54 14.94 18.08
C THR A 294 -18.82 15.48 19.31
N GLU A 295 -19.36 16.52 19.94
CA GLU A 295 -18.79 17.08 21.17
C GLU A 295 -18.65 15.99 22.24
N LEU A 296 -19.68 15.14 22.38
CA LEU A 296 -19.66 13.97 23.26
C LEU A 296 -18.54 12.97 22.94
N GLU A 297 -18.23 12.71 21.66
CA GLU A 297 -17.11 11.85 21.27
C GLU A 297 -15.75 12.47 21.63
N ARG A 298 -15.62 13.79 21.51
CA ARG A 298 -14.41 14.53 21.90
C ARG A 298 -14.24 14.55 23.42
N GLU A 299 -15.33 14.84 24.15
CA GLU A 299 -15.36 14.90 25.61
C GLU A 299 -15.12 13.54 26.25
N ARG A 300 -15.75 12.48 25.73
CA ARG A 300 -15.54 11.11 26.22
C ARG A 300 -14.17 10.57 25.85
N GLY A 301 -13.48 11.20 24.89
CA GLY A 301 -12.22 10.73 24.35
C GLY A 301 -12.25 9.23 24.03
N LEU A 302 -13.38 8.73 23.48
CA LEU A 302 -13.67 7.30 23.40
C LEU A 302 -12.43 6.59 22.85
N PRO A 303 -11.78 5.72 23.65
CA PRO A 303 -10.47 5.22 23.31
C PRO A 303 -10.62 4.38 22.05
N VAL A 304 -10.11 4.89 20.92
CA VAL A 304 -10.10 4.12 19.68
C VAL A 304 -9.31 2.85 19.95
N PRO A 305 -9.91 1.65 19.81
CA PRO A 305 -9.26 0.42 20.21
C PRO A 305 -7.93 0.22 19.50
N ARG A 306 -6.96 -0.39 20.19
CA ARG A 306 -5.68 -0.72 19.58
C ARG A 306 -5.80 -1.82 18.52
N LEU A 307 -4.89 -1.82 17.55
CA LEU A 307 -4.75 -2.93 16.60
C LEU A 307 -3.96 -4.09 17.21
N GLY A 308 -3.09 -3.80 18.17
CA GLY A 308 -2.21 -4.80 18.78
C GLY A 308 -1.00 -5.10 17.92
N LEU A 309 -0.46 -4.08 17.23
CA LEU A 309 0.82 -4.22 16.54
C LEU A 309 1.92 -4.57 17.53
N LYS A 310 2.76 -5.54 17.16
CA LYS A 310 3.94 -5.88 17.95
C LYS A 310 4.87 -4.65 17.96
N PRO A 311 5.42 -4.22 19.11
CA PRO A 311 6.26 -3.02 19.18
C PRO A 311 7.47 -3.04 18.22
N GLN A 312 8.03 -4.23 17.98
CA GLN A 312 9.14 -4.40 17.04
C GLN A 312 8.71 -4.16 15.58
N VAL A 313 7.50 -4.59 15.21
CA VAL A 313 6.93 -4.35 13.88
C VAL A 313 6.70 -2.86 13.68
N TRP A 314 6.05 -2.19 14.64
CA TRP A 314 5.79 -0.76 14.56
C TRP A 314 7.07 0.06 14.43
N ARG A 315 8.11 -0.24 15.25
CA ARG A 315 9.41 0.45 15.18
C ARG A 315 10.08 0.28 13.81
N ASN A 316 10.17 -0.95 13.28
CA ASN A 316 10.83 -1.18 11.99
C ASN A 316 10.08 -0.53 10.82
N VAL A 317 8.75 -0.52 10.85
CA VAL A 317 7.92 0.15 9.84
C VAL A 317 8.12 1.68 9.90
N THR A 318 8.03 2.27 11.10
CA THR A 318 8.18 3.72 11.27
C THR A 318 9.60 4.20 10.99
N GLU A 319 10.63 3.44 11.38
CA GLU A 319 12.02 3.69 11.03
C GLU A 319 12.21 3.70 9.51
N GLY A 320 11.69 2.71 8.81
CA GLY A 320 11.76 2.65 7.36
C GLY A 320 11.01 3.80 6.67
N MET A 321 9.83 4.17 7.17
CA MET A 321 9.07 5.30 6.62
C MET A 321 9.70 6.67 6.91
N ALA A 322 10.35 6.84 8.06
CA ALA A 322 11.17 8.03 8.35
C ALA A 322 12.39 8.04 7.42
N GLY A 323 13.05 6.89 7.25
CA GLY A 323 14.15 6.70 6.32
C GLY A 323 13.77 7.04 4.87
N ALA A 324 12.53 6.81 4.46
CA ALA A 324 12.03 7.22 3.15
C ALA A 324 12.14 8.74 2.94
N VAL A 325 11.89 9.55 3.98
CA VAL A 325 11.98 11.01 3.97
C VAL A 325 13.43 11.48 4.15
N GLU A 326 14.23 10.78 4.94
CA GLU A 326 15.60 11.22 5.26
C GLU A 326 16.60 10.89 4.15
N TYR A 327 16.55 9.68 3.60
CA TYR A 327 17.55 9.18 2.64
C TYR A 327 16.97 8.29 1.53
N GLY A 328 15.66 8.07 1.53
CA GLY A 328 14.99 7.15 0.63
C GLY A 328 14.18 7.83 -0.48
N THR A 329 13.14 7.13 -0.90
CA THR A 329 12.34 7.49 -2.10
C THR A 329 11.53 8.78 -1.97
N ALA A 330 11.32 9.28 -0.76
CA ALA A 330 10.59 10.52 -0.47
C ALA A 330 11.52 11.66 -0.02
N ASN A 331 12.84 11.55 -0.23
CA ASN A 331 13.81 12.52 0.29
C ASN A 331 13.61 13.96 -0.20
N ARG A 332 13.01 14.14 -1.39
CA ARG A 332 12.63 15.46 -1.92
C ARG A 332 11.58 16.18 -1.07
N LEU A 333 10.79 15.46 -0.27
CA LEU A 333 9.87 16.08 0.67
C LEU A 333 10.60 16.93 1.70
N LYS A 334 11.77 16.49 2.17
CA LYS A 334 12.55 17.24 3.15
C LYS A 334 12.93 18.63 2.64
N ALA A 335 13.34 18.72 1.38
CA ALA A 335 13.66 19.99 0.73
C ALA A 335 12.40 20.84 0.48
N ALA A 336 11.31 20.22 0.02
CA ALA A 336 10.07 20.93 -0.31
C ALA A 336 9.34 21.49 0.92
N LEU A 337 9.44 20.81 2.05
CA LEU A 337 8.65 21.14 3.23
C LEU A 337 9.42 21.98 4.26
N GLY A 338 10.75 22.05 4.16
CA GLY A 338 11.59 22.72 5.15
C GLY A 338 11.68 21.98 6.49
N PRO A 339 12.32 22.58 7.51
CA PRO A 339 12.44 21.98 8.83
C PRO A 339 11.08 21.90 9.53
N PHE A 340 10.84 20.79 10.25
CA PHE A 340 9.65 20.58 11.07
C PHE A 340 10.02 20.38 12.55
N PRO A 341 10.28 21.47 13.30
CA PRO A 341 10.60 21.35 14.71
C PRO A 341 9.48 20.64 15.48
N GLY A 342 9.81 19.52 16.13
CA GLY A 342 8.87 18.78 16.97
C GLY A 342 7.82 17.94 16.23
N LEU A 343 8.00 17.66 14.94
CA LEU A 343 7.18 16.68 14.21
C LEU A 343 8.06 15.56 13.65
N ALA A 344 7.60 14.33 13.80
CA ALA A 344 8.09 13.22 13.01
C ALA A 344 7.33 13.18 11.68
N VAL A 345 8.05 12.98 10.58
CA VAL A 345 7.47 12.84 9.25
C VAL A 345 7.72 11.42 8.75
N TYR A 346 6.64 10.72 8.43
CA TYR A 346 6.70 9.36 7.87
C TYR A 346 6.11 9.40 6.46
N ALA A 347 6.79 8.82 5.49
CA ALA A 347 6.27 8.80 4.12
C ALA A 347 6.47 7.47 3.40
N LYS A 348 5.66 7.26 2.37
CA LYS A 348 5.89 6.23 1.36
C LYS A 348 5.43 6.72 0.00
N THR A 349 6.22 6.40 -1.03
CA THR A 349 5.89 6.67 -2.44
C THR A 349 5.47 5.40 -3.17
N GLY A 350 4.73 5.58 -4.27
CA GLY A 350 4.37 4.56 -5.24
C GLY A 350 4.48 5.11 -6.66
N THR A 351 4.92 4.27 -7.59
CA THR A 351 4.98 4.58 -9.02
C THR A 351 4.28 3.46 -9.78
N PRO A 352 2.93 3.43 -9.81
CA PRO A 352 2.20 2.42 -10.56
C PRO A 352 2.45 2.58 -12.07
N THR A 353 2.66 1.46 -12.75
CA THR A 353 2.54 1.40 -14.21
C THR A 353 1.05 1.37 -14.54
N LEU A 354 0.58 2.32 -15.35
CA LEU A 354 -0.82 2.43 -15.69
C LEU A 354 -1.12 1.56 -16.90
N SER A 355 -2.08 0.64 -16.74
CA SER A 355 -2.62 -0.12 -17.87
C SER A 355 -3.58 0.79 -18.63
N ARG A 356 -3.28 1.14 -19.89
CA ARG A 356 -4.26 1.78 -20.78
C ARG A 356 -5.43 0.85 -21.08
N GLU A 357 -6.55 1.45 -21.44
CA GLU A 357 -7.76 0.70 -21.77
C GLU A 357 -7.61 -0.13 -23.05
N PRO A 358 -8.37 -1.22 -23.21
CA PRO A 358 -8.29 -2.06 -24.41
C PRO A 358 -8.51 -1.23 -25.69
N GLY A 359 -7.50 -1.20 -26.58
CA GLY A 359 -7.58 -0.52 -27.88
C GLY A 359 -6.68 0.71 -28.05
N GLU A 360 -5.95 1.15 -27.03
CA GLU A 360 -4.95 2.21 -27.16
C GLU A 360 -3.53 1.63 -27.35
N ASN A 361 -2.71 2.26 -28.20
CA ASN A 361 -1.31 1.86 -28.43
C ASN A 361 -0.51 1.84 -27.13
N GLU A 362 0.40 0.86 -27.00
CA GLU A 362 1.14 0.51 -25.79
C GLU A 362 2.20 1.58 -25.42
N VAL A 363 1.74 2.70 -24.85
CA VAL A 363 2.61 3.69 -24.20
C VAL A 363 2.56 3.42 -22.70
N LYS A 364 3.72 3.14 -22.08
CA LYS A 364 3.84 2.97 -20.63
C LYS A 364 3.67 4.32 -19.93
N GLU A 365 2.44 4.65 -19.52
CA GLU A 365 2.17 5.80 -18.66
C GLU A 365 2.50 5.44 -17.19
N GLN A 366 3.04 6.41 -16.44
CA GLN A 366 3.43 6.24 -15.03
C GLN A 366 2.58 7.15 -14.14
N GLY A 367 1.95 6.55 -13.14
CA GLY A 367 1.29 7.30 -12.07
C GLY A 367 2.26 7.60 -10.93
N HIS A 368 1.83 8.49 -10.04
CA HIS A 368 2.56 8.86 -8.83
C HIS A 368 1.64 8.85 -7.63
N VAL A 369 2.06 8.13 -6.59
CA VAL A 369 1.37 8.06 -5.30
C VAL A 369 2.32 8.46 -4.20
N ILE A 370 1.83 9.25 -3.26
CA ILE A 370 2.57 9.57 -2.04
C ILE A 370 1.62 9.63 -0.85
N VAL A 371 2.01 8.97 0.23
CA VAL A 371 1.34 9.03 1.53
C VAL A 371 2.33 9.64 2.52
N VAL A 372 1.89 10.64 3.26
CA VAL A 372 2.70 11.37 4.25
C VAL A 372 1.91 11.49 5.54
N ALA A 373 2.57 11.23 6.67
CA ALA A 373 2.05 11.47 7.99
C ALA A 373 2.93 12.48 8.72
N PHE A 374 2.30 13.50 9.30
CA PHE A 374 2.91 14.43 10.23
C PHE A 374 2.45 14.07 11.63
N VAL A 375 3.38 13.65 12.49
CA VAL A 375 3.08 13.09 13.79
C VAL A 375 3.75 13.91 14.88
N ARG A 376 2.97 14.30 15.89
CA ARG A 376 3.47 14.92 17.12
C ARG A 376 3.34 13.94 18.28
N TYR A 377 4.42 13.79 19.03
CA TYR A 377 4.47 12.98 20.24
C TYR A 377 4.43 13.87 21.49
N SER A 378 3.71 13.44 22.52
CA SER A 378 3.82 14.01 23.86
C SER A 378 5.16 13.61 24.50
N GLY A 379 5.94 14.57 24.97
CA GLY A 379 7.19 14.29 25.70
C GLY A 379 8.34 13.75 24.84
N GLY A 380 8.25 13.83 23.51
CA GLY A 380 9.35 13.47 22.59
C GLY A 380 9.64 11.97 22.44
N VAL A 381 8.98 11.10 23.20
CA VAL A 381 9.14 9.64 23.10
C VAL A 381 8.34 9.11 21.91
N GLN A 382 9.04 8.55 20.92
CA GLN A 382 8.43 7.94 19.74
C GLN A 382 7.83 6.58 20.08
N ASP A 383 6.59 6.61 20.59
CA ASP A 383 5.75 5.45 20.88
C ASP A 383 4.32 5.74 20.40
N PRO A 384 3.61 4.80 19.76
CA PRO A 384 2.24 5.03 19.29
C PRO A 384 1.27 5.45 20.42
N ALA A 385 1.54 5.03 21.67
CA ALA A 385 0.79 5.44 22.85
C ALA A 385 0.89 6.95 23.14
N ASN A 386 2.00 7.57 22.73
CA ASN A 386 2.33 8.96 23.01
C ASN A 386 1.99 9.91 21.85
N ILE A 387 1.33 9.44 20.79
CA ILE A 387 0.91 10.32 19.69
C ILE A 387 -0.23 11.23 20.18
N CYS A 388 0.01 12.54 20.18
CA CYS A 388 -0.97 13.55 20.59
C CYS A 388 -1.62 14.27 19.40
N ALA A 389 -0.98 14.27 18.23
CA ALA A 389 -1.59 14.75 16.99
C ALA A 389 -1.02 13.98 15.79
N MET A 390 -1.88 13.69 14.81
CA MET A 390 -1.46 13.12 13.53
C MET A 390 -2.26 13.73 12.39
N ARG A 391 -1.59 14.13 11.32
CA ARG A 391 -2.20 14.57 10.06
C ARG A 391 -1.72 13.67 8.93
N MET A 392 -2.66 13.12 8.18
CA MET A 392 -2.41 12.23 7.06
C MET A 392 -2.72 12.95 5.76
N VAL A 393 -1.79 12.89 4.82
CA VAL A 393 -1.97 13.37 3.45
C VAL A 393 -1.72 12.22 2.51
N SER A 394 -2.59 12.02 1.52
CA SER A 394 -2.31 11.13 0.41
C SER A 394 -2.66 11.81 -0.90
N ILE A 395 -1.76 11.68 -1.87
CA ILE A 395 -1.90 12.23 -3.22
C ILE A 395 -1.67 11.09 -4.21
N ASN A 396 -2.58 10.93 -5.16
CA ASN A 396 -2.50 9.97 -6.26
C ASN A 396 -2.77 10.69 -7.58
N ILE A 397 -1.82 10.65 -8.51
CA ILE A 397 -1.89 11.26 -9.85
C ILE A 397 -1.70 10.15 -10.87
N GLN A 398 -2.61 10.01 -11.83
CA GLN A 398 -2.60 8.98 -12.86
C GLN A 398 -2.91 9.53 -14.24
#